data_AF-A0A378UVN8-F1
#
_entry.id   AF-A0A378UVN8-F1
#
_cell.length_a   1.000
_cell.length_b   1.000
_cell.length_c   1.000
_cell.angle_alpha   90.00
_cell.angle_beta   90.00
_cell.angle_gamma   90.00
#
_symmetry.space_group_name_H-M   'P 1'
#
loop_
_entity.id
_entity.type
_entity.pdbx_description
1 polymer ?
#
loop_
_entity_poly.entity_id
_entity_poly.type
_entity_poly.pdbx_seq_one_letter_code
_entity_poly.pdbx_strand_id
1 'polypeptide(L)' 'MSSKEEAKQWARKCPLGCGVKLEVRRVSETDEFPQDNEWVQKELRWKADLAEKIAKQAREAANR' A
#
# COMPACT_ATOMS: atom_id res chain seq x y z
N MET A 1 7.41 -6.05 -7.20
CA MET A 1 6.27 -6.35 -8.09
C MET A 1 5.62 -7.61 -7.56
N SER A 2 4.48 -7.50 -6.88
CA SER A 2 3.78 -8.71 -6.44
C SER A 2 3.28 -9.46 -7.67
N SER A 3 3.62 -10.75 -7.77
CA SER A 3 3.25 -11.57 -8.91
C SER A 3 1.81 -12.09 -8.76
N LYS A 4 1.14 -12.34 -9.88
CA LYS A 4 -0.16 -13.05 -9.88
C LYS A 4 -0.07 -14.38 -9.13
N GLU A 5 1.06 -15.08 -9.19
CA GLU A 5 1.23 -16.38 -8.53
C GLU A 5 1.39 -16.23 -7.01
N GLU A 6 2.14 -15.23 -6.57
CA GLU A 6 2.29 -14.89 -5.16
C GLU A 6 0.95 -14.47 -4.55
N ALA A 7 0.18 -13.63 -5.26
CA ALA A 7 -1.14 -13.20 -4.82
C ALA A 7 -2.11 -14.40 -4.65
N LYS A 8 -2.04 -15.41 -5.52
CA LYS A 8 -2.80 -16.66 -5.35
C LYS A 8 -2.36 -17.44 -4.11
N GLN A 9 -1.06 -17.54 -3.85
CA GLN A 9 -0.55 -18.25 -2.67
C GLN A 9 -1.05 -17.59 -1.38
N TRP A 10 -1.09 -16.26 -1.32
CA TRP A 10 -1.68 -15.53 -0.21
C TRP A 10 -3.19 -15.75 -0.09
N ALA A 11 -3.92 -15.65 -1.20
CA ALA A 11 -5.37 -15.87 -1.21
C ALA A 11 -5.78 -17.26 -0.69
N ARG A 12 -4.99 -18.30 -0.99
CA ARG A 12 -5.23 -19.68 -0.52
C ARG A 12 -5.11 -19.84 1.01
N LYS A 13 -4.42 -18.92 1.69
CA LYS A 13 -4.30 -18.95 3.16
C LYS A 13 -5.51 -18.37 3.87
N CYS A 14 -6.45 -17.75 3.14
CA CYS A 14 -7.64 -17.14 3.72
C CYS A 14 -8.59 -18.24 4.23
N PRO A 15 -9.04 -18.22 5.50
CA PRO A 15 -9.90 -19.25 6.06
C PRO A 15 -11.36 -19.07 5.58
N LEU A 16 -11.63 -19.48 4.34
CA LEU A 16 -12.94 -19.36 3.72
C LEU A 16 -13.83 -20.56 4.07
N GLY A 17 -15.12 -20.29 4.29
CA GLY A 17 -16.14 -21.32 4.50
C GLY A 17 -16.47 -22.11 3.23
N CYS A 18 -17.07 -23.30 3.41
CA CYS A 18 -17.51 -24.13 2.29
C CYS A 18 -18.46 -23.37 1.35
N GLY A 19 -18.22 -23.48 0.04
CA GLY A 19 -19.04 -22.82 -0.98
C GLY A 19 -18.71 -21.35 -1.26
N VAL A 20 -17.76 -20.75 -0.54
CA VAL A 20 -17.34 -19.36 -0.76
C VAL A 20 -16.29 -19.28 -1.85
N LYS A 21 -16.47 -18.35 -2.80
CA LYS A 21 -15.48 -18.00 -3.82
C LYS A 21 -14.73 -16.73 -3.40
N LEU A 22 -13.43 -16.68 -3.69
CA LEU A 22 -12.59 -15.50 -3.47
C LEU A 22 -11.97 -15.07 -4.81
N GLU A 23 -12.09 -13.78 -5.10
CA GLU A 23 -11.53 -13.17 -6.30
C GLU A 23 -10.39 -12.23 -5.91
N VAL A 24 -9.22 -12.44 -6.52
CA VAL A 24 -8.05 -11.57 -6.34
C VAL A 24 -8.01 -10.58 -7.50
N ARG A 25 -8.02 -9.29 -7.17
CA ARG A 25 -7.89 -8.22 -8.16
C ARG A 25 -6.66 -7.37 -7.86
N ARG A 26 -6.06 -6.84 -8.92
CA ARG A 26 -5.01 -5.83 -8.81
C ARG A 26 -5.64 -4.55 -8.25
N VAL A 27 -4.98 -3.97 -7.25
CA VAL A 27 -5.27 -2.62 -6.76
C VAL A 27 -4.53 -1.63 -7.66
N SER A 28 -5.21 -0.55 -8.05
CA SER A 28 -4.59 0.54 -8.78
C SER A 28 -3.79 1.42 -7.82
N GLU A 29 -2.60 1.82 -8.25
CA GLU A 29 -1.71 2.70 -7.50
C GLU A 29 -2.03 4.18 -7.81
N THR A 30 -1.60 5.09 -6.92
CA THR A 30 -1.90 6.53 -7.02
C THR A 30 -1.38 7.17 -8.31
N ASP A 31 -0.29 6.65 -8.88
CA ASP A 31 0.29 7.13 -10.15
C ASP A 31 -0.56 6.79 -11.39
N GLU A 32 -1.48 5.83 -11.26
CA GLU A 32 -2.41 5.46 -12.33
C GLU A 32 -3.61 6.41 -12.44
N PHE A 33 -3.73 7.36 -11.49
CA PHE A 33 -4.80 8.37 -11.46
C PHE A 33 -4.28 9.75 -11.92
N PRO A 34 -5.19 10.64 -12.37
CA PRO A 34 -4.83 12.02 -12.70
C PRO A 34 -4.20 12.74 -11.51
N GLN A 35 -3.02 13.33 -11.71
CA GLN A 35 -2.23 13.98 -10.64
C GLN A 35 -2.80 15.32 -10.18
N ASP A 36 -3.75 15.86 -10.93
CA ASP A 36 -4.56 17.04 -10.60
C ASP A 36 -5.78 16.70 -9.72
N ASN A 37 -6.04 15.41 -9.44
CA ASN A 37 -7.10 15.00 -8.53
C ASN A 37 -6.79 15.42 -7.08
N GLU A 38 -7.77 16.03 -6.40
CA GLU A 38 -7.64 16.49 -5.01
C GLU A 38 -7.15 15.39 -4.05
N TRP A 39 -7.62 14.15 -4.24
CA TRP A 39 -7.25 13.02 -3.39
C TRP A 39 -5.81 12.56 -3.63
N VAL A 40 -5.35 12.58 -4.88
CA VAL A 40 -3.97 12.25 -5.24
C VAL A 40 -3.00 13.25 -4.62
N GLN A 41 -3.32 14.55 -4.68
CA GLN A 41 -2.50 15.59 -4.06
C GLN A 41 -2.45 15.46 -2.53
N LYS A 42 -3.58 15.14 -1.89
CA LYS A 42 -3.63 14.88 -0.44
C LYS A 42 -2.76 13.67 -0.07
N GLU A 43 -2.79 12.60 -0.84
CA GLU A 43 -1.96 11.41 -0.59
C GLU A 43 -0.47 11.69 -0.76
N LEU A 44 -0.08 12.42 -1.81
CA LEU A 44 1.31 12.84 -2.02
C LEU A 44 1.84 13.66 -0.84
N ARG A 45 1.05 14.64 -0.38
CA ARG A 45 1.40 15.44 0.80
C ARG A 45 1.53 14.57 2.06
N TRP A 46 0.60 13.65 2.27
CA TRP A 46 0.66 12.76 3.42
C TRP A 46 1.89 11.84 3.39
N LYS A 47 2.25 11.30 2.22
CA LYS A 47 3.47 10.49 2.04
C LYS A 47 4.74 11.31 2.33
N ALA A 48 4.80 12.57 1.90
CA ALA A 48 5.91 13.46 2.19
C ALA A 48 6.05 13.75 3.70
N ASP A 49 4.94 14.09 4.37
CA ASP A 49 4.91 14.33 5.82
C ASP A 49 5.33 13.08 6.61
N LEU A 50 4.90 11.90 6.17
CA LEU A 50 5.28 10.63 6.79
C LEU A 50 6.79 10.36 6.64
N ALA A 51 7.34 10.60 5.44
CA ALA A 51 8.77 10.44 5.20
C ALA A 51 9.62 11.39 6.06
N GLU A 52 9.17 12.65 6.21
CA GLU A 52 9.83 13.61 7.10
C GLU A 52 9.80 13.15 8.56
N LYS A 53 8.65 12.66 9.04
CA LYS A 53 8.52 12.11 10.40
C LYS A 53 9.45 10.92 10.63
N ILE A 54 9.52 9.99 9.68
CA ILE A 54 10.41 8.83 9.74
C ILE A 54 11.88 9.30 9.76
N ALA A 55 12.24 10.26 8.89
CA ALA A 55 13.60 10.82 8.86
C ALA A 55 13.97 11.53 10.15
N LYS A 56 13.03 12.27 10.76
CA LYS A 56 13.21 12.92 12.06
C LYS A 56 13.41 11.88 13.16
N GLN A 57 12.56 10.86 13.24
CA GLN A 57 12.71 9.77 14.21
C GLN A 57 14.06 9.04 14.04
N ALA A 58 14.50 8.80 12.81
CA ALA A 58 15.80 8.18 12.54
C ALA A 58 16.97 9.06 13.02
N ARG A 59 16.89 10.38 12.80
CA ARG A 59 17.91 11.35 13.30
C ARG A 59 17.95 11.40 14.82
N GLU A 60 16.79 11.40 15.47
CA GLU A 60 16.68 11.39 16.93
C GLU A 60 17.23 10.09 17.53
N ALA A 61 16.96 8.94 16.90
CA ALA A 61 17.50 7.65 17.31
C ALA A 61 19.02 7.56 17.13
N ALA A 62 19.58 8.18 16.07
CA ALA A 62 21.03 8.19 15.83
C ALA A 62 21.80 9.13 16.78
N ASN A 63 21.12 10.12 17.37
CA ASN A 63 21.70 11.05 18.34
C ASN A 63 21.57 10.55 19.80
N ARG A 64 21.11 9.31 20.02
CA ARG A 64 20.91 8.68 21.33
C ARG A 64 21.90 7.54 21.54
#